data_AF-A0AAX4KS69-F1
#
_entry.id   AF-A0AAX4KS69-F1
#
_cell.length_a   1.000
_cell.length_b   1.000
_cell.length_c   1.000
_cell.angle_alpha   90.00
_cell.angle_beta   90.00
_cell.angle_gamma   90.00
#
_symmetry.space_group_name_H-M   'P 1'
#
loop_
_entity.id
_entity.type
_entity.pdbx_description
1 polymer ?
#
loop_
_entity_poly.entity_id
_entity_poly.type
_entity_poly.pdbx_seq_one_letter_code
_entity_poly.pdbx_strand_id
1 'polypeptide(L)'
;MISLPPSINRLILIFILGTSLITYVNAAAAAPADKLQPRAPQPSRRMGAQKRAKKVEPLKKKDYSSFLCPGGSVACPIPTSDDISPESVNKLETSLNSLADWFKVGFECVELDSELNSCGGCLALGAGQDCSLIANARATGCESGTCQVYSCFDGYVVSPDRQTCVKKGTITPATPVTAIGLESEQDGGDQIVLS
;
A
#
# COMPACT_ATOMS: atom_id res chain seq x y z
N MET A 1 -17.50 35.66 0.47
CA MET A 1 -18.25 34.60 1.18
C MET A 1 -17.42 33.33 1.09
N ILE A 2 -16.73 32.97 2.17
CA ILE A 2 -15.76 31.86 2.18
C ILE A 2 -16.55 30.58 2.49
N SER A 3 -16.68 29.70 1.50
CA SER A 3 -17.34 28.39 1.65
C SER A 3 -16.33 27.39 2.21
N LEU A 4 -16.42 27.09 3.51
CA LEU A 4 -15.59 26.06 4.13
C LEU A 4 -16.13 24.65 3.84
N PRO A 5 -15.26 23.65 3.66
CA PRO A 5 -15.64 22.26 3.44
C PRO A 5 -16.40 21.69 4.66
N PRO A 6 -17.34 20.75 4.43
CA PRO A 6 -18.26 20.24 5.45
C PRO A 6 -17.57 19.51 6.61
N SER A 7 -16.34 19.04 6.41
CA SER A 7 -15.49 18.43 7.43
C SER A 7 -15.07 19.41 8.52
N ILE A 8 -14.79 20.67 8.17
CA ILE A 8 -14.35 21.70 9.13
C ILE A 8 -15.54 22.18 9.99
N ASN A 9 -16.72 22.30 9.40
CA ASN A 9 -17.93 22.68 10.14
C ASN A 9 -18.32 21.63 11.20
N ARG A 10 -18.12 20.34 10.89
CA ARG A 10 -18.34 19.25 11.86
C ARG A 10 -17.34 19.30 13.02
N LEU A 11 -16.09 19.65 12.76
CA LEU A 11 -15.04 19.70 13.79
C LEU A 11 -15.27 20.86 14.77
N ILE A 12 -15.75 22.01 14.28
CA ILE A 12 -16.11 23.18 15.09
C ILE A 12 -17.29 22.86 16.01
N LEU A 13 -18.34 22.18 15.50
CA LEU A 13 -19.49 21.79 16.32
C LEU A 13 -19.13 20.84 17.47
N ILE A 14 -18.19 19.92 17.27
CA ILE A 14 -17.74 18.99 18.32
C ILE A 14 -16.96 19.75 19.41
N PHE A 15 -16.15 20.74 19.04
CA PHE A 15 -15.42 21.56 20.00
C PHE A 15 -16.33 22.46 20.86
N ILE A 16 -17.42 22.97 20.30
CA ILE A 16 -18.38 23.82 21.03
C ILE A 16 -19.23 22.99 22.01
N LEU A 17 -19.57 21.74 21.67
CA LEU A 17 -20.36 20.85 22.53
C LEU A 17 -19.53 20.12 23.61
N GLY A 18 -18.20 19.99 23.44
CA GLY A 18 -17.32 19.25 24.34
C GLY A 18 -16.85 19.99 25.59
N THR A 19 -17.01 21.31 25.66
CA THR A 19 -16.42 22.14 26.74
C THR A 19 -17.32 22.29 27.99
N SER A 20 -18.54 21.76 27.97
CA SER A 20 -19.53 21.94 29.06
C SER A 20 -19.51 20.84 30.15
N LEU A 21 -18.51 19.95 30.18
CA LEU A 21 -18.51 18.77 31.07
C LEU A 21 -17.41 18.72 32.14
N ILE A 22 -16.61 19.78 32.34
CA ILE A 22 -15.46 19.74 33.28
C ILE A 22 -15.71 20.49 34.61
N THR A 23 -16.93 20.98 34.90
CA THR A 23 -17.21 21.69 36.16
C THR A 23 -18.21 20.97 37.05
N TYR A 24 -17.79 19.86 37.68
CA TYR A 24 -18.44 19.36 38.91
C TYR A 24 -17.41 18.67 39.82
N VAL A 25 -16.53 19.46 40.44
CA VAL A 25 -15.87 19.06 41.70
C VAL A 25 -16.80 19.46 42.84
N ASN A 26 -17.59 18.50 43.34
CA ASN A 26 -18.33 18.67 44.59
C ASN A 26 -17.39 18.34 45.76
N ALA A 27 -17.11 19.35 46.57
CA ALA A 27 -16.57 19.20 47.91
C ALA A 27 -17.71 19.15 48.95
N ALA A 28 -17.38 18.58 50.11
CA ALA A 28 -18.13 18.50 51.37
C ALA A 28 -19.07 17.29 51.57
N ALA A 29 -18.68 16.37 52.46
CA ALA A 29 -19.07 16.43 53.87
C ALA A 29 -18.59 15.16 54.61
N ALA A 30 -17.74 15.34 55.62
CA ALA A 30 -17.41 14.29 56.57
C ALA A 30 -18.59 14.11 57.54
N ALA A 31 -19.19 12.91 57.55
CA ALA A 31 -20.17 12.49 58.55
C ALA A 31 -19.48 11.69 59.66
N PRO A 32 -20.01 11.72 60.90
CA PRO A 32 -19.37 11.12 62.07
C PRO A 32 -19.42 9.59 62.03
N ALA A 33 -18.42 8.97 62.66
CA ALA A 33 -18.23 7.53 62.75
C ALA A 33 -19.39 6.87 63.51
N ASP A 34 -20.26 6.19 62.76
CA ASP A 34 -21.32 5.35 63.29
C ASP A 34 -20.87 3.88 63.37
N LYS A 35 -21.43 3.16 64.34
CA LYS A 35 -20.94 1.93 64.94
C LYS A 35 -20.63 0.82 63.93
N LEU A 36 -19.48 0.17 64.12
CA LEU A 36 -19.04 -1.03 63.38
C LEU A 36 -20.08 -2.16 63.53
N GLN A 37 -20.90 -2.38 62.51
CA GLN A 37 -21.72 -3.58 62.39
C GLN A 37 -20.92 -4.72 61.72
N PRO A 38 -21.11 -5.99 62.14
CA PRO A 38 -20.48 -7.14 61.48
C PRO A 38 -20.95 -7.24 60.03
N ARG A 39 -20.01 -7.21 59.08
CA ARG A 39 -20.31 -7.44 57.65
C ARG A 39 -20.71 -8.90 57.45
N ALA A 40 -21.95 -9.12 56.98
CA ALA A 40 -22.37 -10.43 56.50
C ALA A 40 -21.54 -10.83 55.26
N PRO A 41 -21.22 -12.12 55.08
CA PRO A 41 -20.45 -12.59 53.92
C PRO A 41 -21.25 -12.35 52.64
N GLN A 42 -20.71 -11.51 51.76
CA GLN A 42 -21.29 -11.24 50.45
C GLN A 42 -20.82 -12.34 49.47
N PRO A 43 -21.73 -13.09 48.82
CA PRO A 43 -21.33 -14.14 47.87
C PRO A 43 -20.60 -13.52 46.67
N SER A 44 -19.45 -14.08 46.31
CA SER A 44 -18.63 -13.56 45.21
C SER A 44 -19.37 -13.74 43.87
N ARG A 45 -19.53 -12.66 43.10
CA ARG A 45 -20.09 -12.68 41.73
C ARG A 45 -19.16 -13.32 40.68
N ARG A 46 -18.12 -14.06 41.10
CA ARG A 46 -17.06 -14.54 40.21
C ARG A 46 -17.31 -15.94 39.62
N MET A 47 -18.23 -16.74 40.19
CA MET A 47 -18.60 -18.06 39.68
C MET A 47 -19.91 -18.03 38.87
N GLY A 48 -19.96 -17.25 37.79
CA GLY A 48 -21.17 -17.19 36.95
C GLY A 48 -21.14 -16.13 35.86
N ALA A 49 -20.21 -15.18 35.93
CA ALA A 49 -19.91 -14.33 34.78
C ALA A 49 -19.21 -15.18 33.71
N GLN A 50 -20.00 -15.85 32.86
CA GLN A 50 -19.51 -16.29 31.56
C GLN A 50 -18.86 -15.05 30.92
N LYS A 51 -17.52 -15.10 30.77
CA LYS A 51 -16.80 -14.06 30.03
C LYS A 51 -17.54 -13.91 28.72
N ARG A 52 -18.18 -12.75 28.50
CA ARG A 52 -18.72 -12.40 27.17
C ARG A 52 -17.63 -12.78 26.19
N ALA A 53 -17.90 -13.74 25.31
CA ALA A 53 -17.02 -14.07 24.22
C ALA A 53 -16.79 -12.75 23.49
N LYS A 54 -15.63 -12.13 23.76
CA LYS A 54 -15.21 -10.93 23.05
C LYS A 54 -15.15 -11.44 21.62
N LYS A 55 -16.08 -10.96 20.77
CA LYS A 55 -16.02 -11.19 19.32
C LYS A 55 -14.55 -10.99 18.97
N VAL A 56 -13.88 -12.08 18.61
CA VAL A 56 -12.52 -12.00 18.11
C VAL A 56 -12.72 -11.29 16.79
N GLU A 57 -12.58 -9.96 16.81
CA GLU A 57 -12.43 -9.22 15.56
C GLU A 57 -11.30 -9.92 14.82
N PRO A 58 -11.49 -10.23 13.52
CA PRO A 58 -10.42 -10.84 12.74
C PRO A 58 -9.21 -9.92 12.91
N LEU A 59 -8.12 -10.48 13.45
CA LEU A 59 -6.87 -9.78 13.65
C LEU A 59 -6.56 -9.09 12.33
N LYS A 60 -6.61 -7.74 12.31
CA LYS A 60 -6.00 -6.97 11.23
C LYS A 60 -4.61 -7.58 11.03
N LYS A 61 -4.34 -8.11 9.83
CA LYS A 61 -3.00 -8.57 9.44
C LYS A 61 -2.05 -7.47 9.92
N LYS A 62 -1.16 -7.82 10.84
CA LYS A 62 -0.22 -6.84 11.38
C LYS A 62 0.80 -6.58 10.29
N ASP A 63 0.94 -5.32 9.89
CA ASP A 63 1.93 -4.93 8.90
C ASP A 63 3.31 -4.91 9.55
N TYR A 64 3.94 -6.09 9.64
CA TYR A 64 5.26 -6.27 10.23
C TYR A 64 6.35 -5.51 9.47
N SER A 65 6.12 -5.18 8.20
CA SER A 65 7.02 -4.42 7.34
C SER A 65 7.50 -3.10 7.97
N SER A 66 6.61 -2.38 8.66
CA SER A 66 6.95 -1.12 9.36
C SER A 66 7.93 -1.28 10.53
N PHE A 67 8.05 -2.48 11.10
CA PHE A 67 8.99 -2.79 12.17
C PHE A 67 10.32 -3.35 11.63
N LEU A 68 10.27 -4.01 10.47
CA LEU A 68 11.42 -4.66 9.86
C LEU A 68 12.25 -3.68 9.02
N CYS A 69 11.59 -2.71 8.40
CA CYS A 69 12.18 -1.82 7.42
C CYS A 69 11.99 -0.33 7.80
N PRO A 70 13.05 0.48 7.79
CA PRO A 70 12.96 1.92 8.02
C PRO A 70 12.40 2.66 6.80
N GLY A 71 11.99 3.92 6.99
CA GLY A 71 11.70 4.84 5.88
C GLY A 71 10.41 4.58 5.11
N GLY A 72 9.51 3.73 5.62
CA GLY A 72 8.26 3.41 4.92
C GLY A 72 8.41 2.38 3.80
N SER A 73 9.60 1.79 3.66
CA SER A 73 9.82 0.64 2.77
C SER A 73 9.10 -0.61 3.28
N VAL A 74 8.82 -1.53 2.36
CA VAL A 74 8.09 -2.77 2.64
C VAL A 74 9.07 -3.93 2.68
N ALA A 75 8.96 -4.78 3.71
CA ALA A 75 9.71 -6.02 3.79
C ALA A 75 9.17 -7.01 2.75
N CYS A 76 9.97 -7.31 1.74
CA CYS A 76 9.71 -8.31 0.72
C CYS A 76 10.55 -9.56 1.00
N PRO A 77 9.96 -10.76 1.00
CA PRO A 77 10.71 -11.99 1.27
C PRO A 77 11.65 -12.30 0.11
N ILE A 78 12.86 -12.75 0.43
CA ILE A 78 13.87 -13.15 -0.58
C ILE A 78 13.65 -14.65 -0.87
N PRO A 79 13.24 -15.04 -2.08
CA PRO A 79 13.15 -16.45 -2.43
C PRO A 79 14.57 -17.03 -2.49
N THR A 80 14.90 -17.96 -1.61
CA THR A 80 16.18 -18.67 -1.64
C THR A 80 16.17 -19.71 -2.77
N SER A 81 16.67 -19.31 -3.94
CA SER A 81 17.06 -20.09 -5.15
C SER A 81 16.10 -21.12 -5.77
N ASP A 82 15.14 -21.68 -5.03
CA ASP A 82 14.20 -22.69 -5.50
C ASP A 82 12.77 -22.19 -5.24
N ASP A 83 12.02 -22.02 -6.34
CA ASP A 83 10.56 -21.82 -6.41
C ASP A 83 10.01 -20.41 -6.14
N ILE A 84 10.06 -19.54 -7.17
CA ILE A 84 8.95 -18.59 -7.42
C ILE A 84 7.94 -19.35 -8.29
N SER A 85 7.09 -20.14 -7.63
CA SER A 85 5.96 -20.86 -8.21
C SER A 85 4.68 -20.32 -7.59
N PRO A 86 3.55 -20.29 -8.31
CA PRO A 86 2.26 -19.89 -7.72
C PRO A 86 1.91 -20.68 -6.45
N GLU A 87 2.41 -21.91 -6.31
CA GLU A 87 2.22 -22.70 -5.09
C GLU A 87 3.10 -22.24 -3.91
N SER A 88 4.34 -21.82 -4.19
CA SER A 88 5.25 -21.34 -3.16
C SER A 88 4.83 -19.97 -2.65
N VAL A 89 4.30 -19.10 -3.52
CA VAL A 89 3.72 -17.80 -3.13
C VAL A 89 2.61 -17.97 -2.08
N ASN A 90 1.65 -18.87 -2.33
CA ASN A 90 0.55 -19.12 -1.39
C ASN A 90 1.04 -19.71 -0.06
N LYS A 91 2.03 -20.62 -0.11
CA LYS A 91 2.67 -21.18 1.09
C LYS A 91 3.43 -20.11 1.88
N LEU A 92 4.08 -19.17 1.19
CA LEU A 92 4.84 -18.09 1.79
C LEU A 92 3.92 -17.08 2.48
N GLU A 93 2.85 -16.65 1.82
CA GLU A 93 1.87 -15.75 2.44
C GLU A 93 1.25 -16.39 3.69
N THR A 94 0.99 -17.69 3.64
CA THR A 94 0.43 -18.44 4.77
C THR A 94 1.46 -18.71 5.88
N SER A 95 2.76 -18.73 5.60
CA SER A 95 3.80 -19.01 6.59
C SER A 95 4.30 -17.76 7.31
N LEU A 96 4.15 -16.57 6.72
CA LEU A 96 4.58 -15.28 7.27
C LEU A 96 3.63 -14.70 8.33
N ASN A 97 3.21 -15.53 9.31
CA ASN A 97 2.31 -15.10 10.40
C ASN A 97 3.05 -14.46 11.59
N SER A 98 4.36 -14.72 11.71
CA SER A 98 5.19 -14.27 12.83
C SER A 98 6.46 -13.58 12.34
N LEU A 99 6.94 -12.61 13.12
CA LEU A 99 8.22 -11.95 12.93
C LEU A 99 9.39 -12.95 12.90
N ALA A 100 9.30 -14.07 13.64
CA ALA A 100 10.30 -15.14 13.59
C ALA A 100 10.37 -15.83 12.22
N ASP A 101 9.27 -15.88 11.47
CA ASP A 101 9.23 -16.54 10.16
C ASP A 101 9.84 -15.64 9.08
N TRP A 102 9.62 -14.32 9.19
CA TRP A 102 10.32 -13.32 8.37
C TRP A 102 11.85 -13.43 8.49
N PHE A 103 12.38 -13.64 9.71
CA PHE A 103 13.82 -13.84 9.91
C PHE A 103 14.35 -15.18 9.39
N LYS A 104 13.51 -16.22 9.28
CA LYS A 104 13.92 -17.52 8.72
C LYS A 104 13.98 -17.50 7.20
N VAL A 105 12.99 -16.87 6.56
CA VAL A 105 12.92 -16.75 5.10
C VAL A 105 13.96 -15.75 4.59
N GLY A 106 14.24 -14.70 5.38
CA GLY A 106 15.01 -13.56 4.93
C GLY A 106 14.12 -12.59 4.15
N PHE A 107 14.39 -11.31 4.33
CA PHE A 107 13.65 -10.25 3.67
C PHE A 107 14.59 -9.12 3.26
N GLU A 108 14.19 -8.41 2.22
CA GLU A 108 14.78 -7.17 1.77
C GLU A 108 13.77 -6.04 1.94
N CYS A 109 14.26 -4.84 2.18
CA CYS A 109 13.42 -3.65 2.30
C CYS A 109 13.34 -2.96 0.95
N VAL A 110 12.14 -2.90 0.38
CA VAL A 110 11.91 -2.41 -0.98
C VAL A 110 10.95 -1.24 -0.96
N GLU A 111 11.25 -0.22 -1.76
CA GLU A 111 10.34 0.90 -2.02
C GLU A 111 9.42 0.56 -3.19
N LEU A 112 8.21 0.09 -2.89
CA LEU A 112 7.25 -0.37 -3.91
C LEU A 112 6.81 0.75 -4.88
N ASP A 113 7.04 2.01 -4.52
CA ASP A 113 6.65 3.17 -5.32
C ASP A 113 7.63 3.51 -6.44
N SER A 114 8.88 3.03 -6.33
CA SER A 114 10.01 3.42 -7.20
C SER A 114 10.83 2.21 -7.68
N GLU A 115 10.73 1.07 -7.02
CA GLU A 115 11.49 -0.14 -7.38
C GLU A 115 10.97 -0.76 -8.68
N LEU A 116 11.89 -1.04 -9.61
CA LEU A 116 11.55 -1.52 -10.94
C LEU A 116 11.06 -2.98 -10.94
N ASN A 117 11.66 -3.80 -10.10
CA ASN A 117 11.45 -5.26 -10.09
C ASN A 117 10.35 -5.73 -9.13
N SER A 118 9.80 -4.81 -8.33
CA SER A 118 8.73 -5.08 -7.35
C SER A 118 7.81 -3.86 -7.25
N CYS A 119 7.45 -3.31 -8.42
CA CYS A 119 6.61 -2.13 -8.48
C CYS A 119 5.18 -2.46 -8.01
N GLY A 120 4.67 -1.64 -7.10
CA GLY A 120 3.31 -1.77 -6.55
C GLY A 120 3.14 -2.91 -5.54
N GLY A 121 4.16 -3.76 -5.32
CA GLY A 121 4.07 -4.91 -4.44
C GLY A 121 5.28 -5.83 -4.51
N CYS A 122 5.47 -6.67 -3.48
CA CYS A 122 6.56 -7.65 -3.49
C CYS A 122 6.32 -8.69 -4.58
N LEU A 123 7.25 -8.81 -5.53
CA LEU A 123 7.18 -9.79 -6.62
C LEU A 123 7.12 -11.23 -6.09
N ALA A 124 7.89 -11.53 -5.05
CA ALA A 124 7.92 -12.86 -4.40
C ALA A 124 6.59 -13.25 -3.72
N LEU A 125 5.71 -12.29 -3.44
CA LEU A 125 4.36 -12.53 -2.92
C LEU A 125 3.29 -12.48 -4.03
N GLY A 126 3.69 -12.32 -5.30
CA GLY A 126 2.78 -12.14 -6.43
C GLY A 126 1.95 -10.85 -6.34
N ALA A 127 2.35 -9.89 -5.50
CA ALA A 127 1.60 -8.67 -5.24
C ALA A 127 2.06 -7.49 -6.12
N GLY A 128 3.25 -7.56 -6.72
CA GLY A 128 3.74 -6.56 -7.66
C GLY A 128 4.26 -7.16 -8.94
N GLN A 129 4.86 -6.32 -9.77
CA GLN A 129 5.32 -6.68 -11.10
C GLN A 129 6.73 -6.14 -11.38
N ASP A 130 7.45 -6.85 -12.25
CA ASP A 130 8.73 -6.42 -12.79
C ASP A 130 8.49 -5.67 -14.10
N CYS A 131 8.85 -4.40 -14.10
CA CYS A 131 8.55 -3.49 -15.19
C CYS A 131 9.65 -3.41 -16.23
N SER A 132 10.78 -4.06 -15.97
CA SER A 132 11.79 -4.33 -17.00
C SER A 132 11.31 -5.35 -18.04
N LEU A 133 10.31 -6.17 -17.69
CA LEU A 133 9.80 -7.26 -18.55
C LEU A 133 8.65 -6.83 -19.48
N ILE A 134 8.29 -5.54 -19.52
CA ILE A 134 7.24 -5.04 -20.41
C ILE A 134 7.67 -5.25 -21.87
N ALA A 135 6.85 -5.98 -22.61
CA ALA A 135 7.17 -6.35 -23.99
C ALA A 135 7.35 -5.12 -24.90
N ASN A 136 8.40 -5.15 -25.71
CA ASN A 136 8.77 -4.11 -26.68
C ASN A 136 9.11 -2.73 -26.06
N ALA A 137 9.18 -2.63 -24.73
CA ALA A 137 9.63 -1.43 -24.05
C ALA A 137 11.15 -1.38 -23.99
N ARG A 138 11.71 -0.21 -24.29
CA ARG A 138 13.15 0.06 -24.24
C ARG A 138 13.56 0.72 -22.91
N ALA A 139 12.70 1.57 -22.36
CA ALA A 139 12.91 2.19 -21.06
C ALA A 139 11.60 2.21 -20.29
N THR A 140 11.65 1.71 -19.07
CA THR A 140 10.53 1.61 -18.14
C THR A 140 10.94 2.11 -16.76
N GLY A 141 9.95 2.40 -15.92
CA GLY A 141 10.15 2.76 -14.53
C GLY A 141 8.93 2.42 -13.69
N CYS A 142 9.11 2.48 -12.38
CA CYS A 142 8.02 2.45 -11.41
C CYS A 142 7.79 3.88 -10.90
N GLU A 143 6.54 4.34 -10.94
CA GLU A 143 6.13 5.64 -10.41
C GLU A 143 4.84 5.48 -9.62
N SER A 144 4.90 5.78 -8.32
CA SER A 144 3.75 5.67 -7.40
C SER A 144 3.11 4.27 -7.42
N GLY A 145 3.95 3.23 -7.51
CA GLY A 145 3.51 1.83 -7.51
C GLY A 145 2.86 1.38 -8.81
N THR A 146 2.98 2.17 -9.88
CA THR A 146 2.48 1.82 -11.21
C THR A 146 3.61 1.88 -12.22
N CYS A 147 3.60 0.97 -13.19
CA CYS A 147 4.65 0.94 -14.19
C CYS A 147 4.40 1.88 -15.34
N GLN A 148 5.47 2.57 -15.70
CA GLN A 148 5.48 3.57 -16.74
C GLN A 148 6.48 3.18 -17.82
N VAL A 149 6.03 3.25 -19.06
CA VAL A 149 6.83 3.08 -20.26
C VAL A 149 7.24 4.46 -20.76
N TYR A 150 8.55 4.72 -20.78
CA TYR A 150 9.11 5.98 -21.27
C TYR A 150 9.47 5.91 -22.75
N SER A 151 9.89 4.74 -23.25
CA SER A 151 10.20 4.56 -24.67
C SER A 151 10.04 3.11 -25.11
N CYS A 152 9.74 2.92 -26.39
CA CYS A 152 9.60 1.62 -27.04
C CYS A 152 10.73 1.37 -28.04
N PHE A 153 10.94 0.10 -28.40
CA PHE A 153 11.81 -0.26 -29.52
C PHE A 153 11.21 0.17 -30.88
N ASP A 154 12.04 0.18 -31.92
CA ASP A 154 11.63 0.54 -33.27
C ASP A 154 10.47 -0.33 -33.76
N GLY A 155 9.54 0.30 -34.49
CA GLY A 155 8.27 -0.33 -34.89
C GLY A 155 7.16 -0.29 -33.83
N TYR A 156 7.43 0.21 -32.62
CA TYR A 156 6.44 0.36 -31.55
C TYR A 156 6.33 1.80 -31.04
N VAL A 157 5.16 2.15 -30.51
CA VAL A 157 4.85 3.43 -29.85
C VAL A 157 4.30 3.19 -28.46
N VAL A 158 4.57 4.11 -27.54
CA VAL A 158 4.04 4.08 -26.18
C VAL A 158 2.52 4.24 -26.26
N SER A 159 1.80 3.38 -25.54
CA SER A 159 0.35 3.45 -25.46
C SER A 159 -0.12 4.72 -24.72
N PRO A 160 -1.37 5.19 -24.93
CA PRO A 160 -1.87 6.41 -24.29
C PRO A 160 -1.87 6.35 -22.74
N ASP A 161 -2.05 5.16 -22.19
CA ASP A 161 -2.00 4.87 -20.75
C ASP A 161 -0.57 4.67 -20.23
N ARG A 162 0.45 4.71 -21.10
CA ARG A 162 1.88 4.53 -20.79
C ARG A 162 2.24 3.20 -20.12
N GLN A 163 1.39 2.19 -20.20
CA GLN A 163 1.67 0.89 -19.60
C GLN A 163 2.27 -0.12 -20.59
N THR A 164 2.14 0.11 -21.90
CA THR A 164 2.56 -0.85 -22.92
C THR A 164 3.15 -0.19 -24.16
N CYS A 165 3.78 -1.01 -25.00
CA CYS A 165 4.24 -0.63 -26.33
C CYS A 165 3.39 -1.32 -27.39
N VAL A 166 2.73 -0.55 -28.25
CA VAL A 166 1.86 -1.04 -29.33
C VAL A 166 2.50 -0.80 -30.70
N LYS A 167 2.23 -1.67 -31.66
CA LYS A 167 2.86 -1.57 -32.99
C LYS A 167 2.42 -0.31 -33.72
N LYS A 168 3.37 0.39 -34.34
CA LYS A 168 3.10 1.52 -35.25
C LYS A 168 2.23 1.02 -36.41
N GLY A 169 0.97 1.46 -36.48
CA GLY A 169 0.10 1.19 -37.63
C GLY A 169 -1.00 0.13 -37.44
N THR A 170 -1.25 -0.38 -36.23
CA THR A 170 -2.52 -1.08 -35.97
C THR A 170 -3.60 -0.05 -35.64
N ILE A 171 -4.59 0.03 -36.53
CA ILE A 171 -5.67 1.00 -36.54
C ILE A 171 -6.51 0.85 -35.25
N THR A 172 -6.35 1.75 -34.28
CA THR A 172 -7.37 1.95 -33.24
C THR A 172 -7.44 3.45 -32.89
N PRO A 173 -8.65 4.02 -32.74
CA PRO A 173 -8.91 5.42 -32.97
C PRO A 173 -8.57 6.26 -31.74
N ALA A 174 -7.53 7.07 -31.85
CA ALA A 174 -7.37 8.26 -31.04
C ALA A 174 -7.21 9.47 -31.99
N THR A 175 -8.33 10.14 -32.25
CA THR A 175 -8.37 11.50 -32.80
C THR A 175 -7.82 12.51 -31.77
N PRO A 176 -7.51 13.76 -32.17
CA PRO A 176 -7.08 14.26 -33.47
C PRO A 176 -5.61 14.70 -33.46
N VAL A 177 -5.01 14.54 -34.63
CA VAL A 177 -3.77 15.16 -35.07
C VAL A 177 -3.76 16.65 -34.71
N THR A 178 -2.89 17.06 -33.78
CA THR A 178 -2.33 18.41 -33.83
C THR A 178 -1.04 18.27 -34.63
N ALA A 179 -1.20 18.33 -35.95
CA ALA A 179 -0.08 18.46 -36.86
C ALA A 179 0.57 19.81 -36.59
N ILE A 180 1.77 19.79 -36.04
CA ILE A 180 2.74 20.86 -36.22
C ILE A 180 3.97 20.17 -36.79
N GLY A 181 4.26 20.51 -38.03
CA GLY A 181 5.13 19.75 -38.92
C GLY A 181 6.53 19.51 -38.38
N LEU A 182 6.99 18.29 -38.59
CA LEU A 182 8.37 18.02 -38.92
C LEU A 182 8.36 17.18 -40.19
N GLU A 183 8.24 17.91 -41.30
CA GLU A 183 8.76 17.46 -42.58
C GLU A 183 10.27 17.21 -42.40
N SER A 184 10.66 15.95 -42.51
CA SER A 184 11.97 15.60 -43.04
C SER A 184 11.86 14.22 -43.68
N GLU A 185 11.20 14.21 -44.83
CA GLU A 185 11.60 13.36 -45.95
C GLU A 185 13.07 13.69 -46.29
N GLN A 186 13.94 12.69 -46.26
CA GLN A 186 14.85 12.49 -47.39
C GLN A 186 15.19 11.00 -47.46
N ASP A 187 14.58 10.43 -48.49
CA ASP A 187 14.80 9.14 -49.12
C ASP A 187 16.24 8.95 -49.64
N GLY A 188 16.66 7.68 -49.71
CA GLY A 188 17.41 7.16 -50.86
C GLY A 188 18.95 7.22 -50.83
N GLY A 189 19.56 6.06 -51.10
CA GLY A 189 20.75 6.03 -51.97
C GLY A 189 21.96 5.23 -51.50
N ASP A 190 21.93 3.95 -51.83
CA ASP A 190 23.04 3.05 -52.23
C ASP A 190 24.44 3.66 -52.48
N GLN A 191 25.45 3.04 -51.85
CA GLN A 191 26.73 2.58 -52.40
C GLN A 191 27.53 3.48 -53.38
N ILE A 192 28.72 3.95 -52.97
CA ILE A 192 29.97 3.90 -53.79
C ILE A 192 31.20 3.74 -52.88
N VAL A 193 31.94 2.65 -53.11
CA VAL A 193 33.34 2.42 -52.70
C VAL A 193 34.26 3.22 -53.62
N LEU A 194 35.16 4.05 -53.09
CA LEU A 194 36.38 4.48 -53.79
C LEU A 194 37.49 4.70 -52.74
N SER A 195 38.44 3.76 -52.71
CA SER A 195 39.85 3.90 -53.15
C SER A 195 40.79 4.31 -52.03
#